data_AF-A0A2N2M178-F1
#
_entry.id   AF-A0A2N2M178-F1
#
_cell.length_a   1.000
_cell.length_b   1.000
_cell.length_c   1.000
_cell.angle_alpha   90.00
_cell.angle_beta   90.00
_cell.angle_gamma   90.00
#
_symmetry.space_group_name_H-M   'P 1'
#
loop_
_entity.id
_entity.type
_entity.pdbx_description
1 polymer ?
#
loop_
_entity_poly.entity_id
_entity_poly.type
_entity_poly.pdbx_seq_one_letter_code
_entity_poly.pdbx_strand_id
1 'polypeptide(L)'
;MHMVEKSVSIPSREKVRLSGLHFHMTGKVRSIALMDENKYASRDLFVRGIAAAKAGETKEARFFLEWYLSQNPPLHERNDAIFYLYQIAEGVEEKRKLIESILENDPVVVRARRELAILNGEIQTKDLVDPDRLSPQHPIEIHNDKSERFICPKCGGRMAFAPDGQSLVCEQCEVRSMNPKNGTTVKDENFIVALATAKGHSRAVNTQVVRCQGCAAEFIVPPRQLSWHCPFCESNYAIDQVEERQIIAPNSLIPFYVPEREARGIIQHWMEKINQEERPVLRSLSGIYLPVWTFDVGGMISWQMEVKENKKWKIISDQKSLFLDDICVPACRNWPEWIDDLIDSFKLKQLVPFDTEYLADWVAETYEIQAGDAALKAREIALKREKNLVRGYSMLPVRGESVDSTRMTVEQYKLILVPVWSGILQTGQMQIQILINGQNGQMITPADNEKGISGWISRLFA
;
A
#
# COMPACT_ATOMS: atom_id res chain seq x y z
N MET A 1 4.47 20.83 51.12
CA MET A 1 5.27 20.10 50.12
C MET A 1 6.50 20.94 49.85
N HIS A 2 7.65 20.51 50.38
CA HIS A 2 8.89 21.29 50.43
C HIS A 2 9.53 21.47 49.05
N MET A 3 9.85 22.71 48.69
CA MET A 3 10.89 23.06 47.72
C MET A 3 12.27 22.79 48.36
N VAL A 4 13.15 22.11 47.63
CA VAL A 4 14.57 21.97 47.97
C VAL A 4 15.38 22.38 46.74
N GLU A 5 15.88 23.61 46.77
CA GLU A 5 17.08 24.01 46.04
C GLU A 5 18.30 23.47 46.79
N LYS A 6 19.24 22.86 46.06
CA LYS A 6 20.59 22.58 46.56
C LYS A 6 21.62 23.07 45.53
N SER A 7 22.18 24.22 45.84
CA SER A 7 23.54 24.65 45.46
C SER A 7 24.61 23.72 46.03
N VAL A 8 25.80 23.74 45.40
CA VAL A 8 27.17 23.31 45.84
C VAL A 8 27.84 22.68 44.62
N SER A 9 29.10 22.87 44.22
CA SER A 9 30.20 23.83 44.45
C SER A 9 31.30 23.42 43.43
N ILE A 10 32.17 24.35 42.99
CA ILE A 10 33.27 24.06 42.05
C ILE A 10 34.59 24.02 42.82
N PRO A 11 35.49 23.03 42.60
CA PRO A 11 36.90 23.19 42.90
C PRO A 11 37.78 23.24 41.64
N SER A 12 38.92 23.88 41.85
CA SER A 12 39.87 24.48 40.92
C SER A 12 40.93 23.56 40.32
N ARG A 13 41.41 23.96 39.14
CA ARG A 13 42.72 23.75 38.49
C ARG A 13 43.78 22.92 39.25
N GLU A 14 44.28 21.90 38.56
CA GLU A 14 45.60 21.32 38.82
C GLU A 14 46.44 21.29 37.52
N LYS A 15 47.64 21.88 37.59
CA LYS A 15 48.66 21.89 36.54
C LYS A 15 49.48 20.61 36.66
N VAL A 16 49.58 19.83 35.58
CA VAL A 16 50.60 18.77 35.47
C VAL A 16 51.64 19.17 34.43
N ARG A 17 52.86 19.38 34.91
CA ARG A 17 54.10 19.45 34.13
C ARG A 17 54.40 18.05 33.58
N LEU A 18 54.73 17.94 32.29
CA LEU A 18 55.47 16.79 31.77
C LEU A 18 56.80 17.27 31.19
N SER A 19 57.85 16.82 31.86
CA SER A 19 59.26 16.92 31.51
C SER A 19 59.59 16.12 30.25
N GLY A 20 60.56 16.62 29.48
CA GLY A 20 60.98 16.07 28.21
C GLY A 20 61.55 14.66 28.27
N LEU A 21 61.41 13.97 27.14
CA LEU A 21 62.27 12.89 26.71
C LEU A 21 62.55 13.09 25.21
N HIS A 22 63.83 13.32 24.91
CA HIS A 22 64.36 13.21 23.56
C HIS A 22 64.21 11.77 23.06
N PHE A 23 63.56 11.57 21.92
CA PHE A 23 63.73 10.37 21.12
C PHE A 23 64.00 10.74 19.66
N HIS A 24 65.07 10.14 19.14
CA HIS A 24 65.61 10.29 17.80
C HIS A 24 64.60 9.98 16.70
N MET A 25 64.67 10.78 15.63
CA MET A 25 64.05 10.48 14.35
C MET A 25 64.72 9.27 13.69
N THR A 26 63.96 8.22 13.43
CA THR A 26 64.19 7.34 12.27
C THR A 26 62.84 7.01 11.63
N GLY A 27 62.73 7.30 10.32
CA GLY A 27 61.47 7.37 9.60
C GLY A 27 60.87 6.01 9.27
N LYS A 28 59.55 5.86 9.49
CA LYS A 28 58.61 5.11 8.63
C LYS A 28 57.15 5.25 9.10
N VAL A 29 56.65 6.48 9.27
CA VAL A 29 55.22 6.71 9.53
C VAL A 29 54.77 7.96 8.77
N ARG A 30 54.44 7.82 7.49
CA ARG A 30 53.87 8.92 6.70
C ARG A 30 52.72 8.54 5.77
N SER A 31 52.36 7.26 5.62
CA SER A 31 51.27 6.88 4.69
C SER A 31 49.91 6.59 5.35
N ILE A 32 49.85 6.28 6.65
CA ILE A 32 48.58 5.97 7.33
C ILE A 32 47.91 7.25 7.90
N ALA A 33 48.69 8.22 8.39
CA ALA A 33 48.17 9.47 8.94
C ALA A 33 47.57 10.42 7.88
N LEU A 34 48.10 10.43 6.65
CA LEU A 34 47.62 11.30 5.56
C LEU A 34 46.24 10.88 5.02
N MET A 35 45.85 9.60 5.16
CA MET A 35 44.51 9.14 4.77
C MET A 35 43.44 9.52 5.79
N ASP A 36 43.79 9.57 7.08
CA ASP A 36 42.86 9.99 8.14
C ASP A 36 42.70 11.51 8.19
N GLU A 37 43.80 12.29 8.15
CA GLU A 37 43.74 13.77 8.17
C GLU A 37 42.89 14.35 7.04
N ASN A 38 42.96 13.77 5.84
CA ASN A 38 42.20 14.22 4.68
C ASN A 38 40.69 13.93 4.82
N LYS A 39 40.33 12.89 5.57
CA LYS A 39 38.93 12.53 5.86
C LYS A 39 38.30 13.49 6.88
N TYR A 40 39.07 13.91 7.89
CA TYR A 40 38.65 14.93 8.85
C TYR A 40 38.51 16.31 8.21
N ALA A 41 39.45 16.70 7.33
CA ALA A 41 39.37 17.95 6.58
C ALA A 41 38.15 17.98 5.64
N SER A 42 37.86 16.87 4.95
CA SER A 42 36.68 16.76 4.09
C SER A 42 35.36 16.85 4.87
N ARG A 43 35.26 16.20 6.03
CA ARG A 43 34.04 16.26 6.87
C ARG A 43 33.81 17.65 7.49
N ASP A 44 34.87 18.41 7.78
CA ASP A 44 34.77 19.80 8.26
C ASP A 44 34.11 20.71 7.22
N LEU A 45 34.44 20.55 5.93
CA LEU A 45 33.78 21.28 4.84
C LEU A 45 32.26 21.02 4.83
N PHE A 46 31.86 19.75 4.99
CA PHE A 46 30.45 19.38 5.04
C PHE A 46 29.71 20.01 6.22
N VAL A 47 30.28 19.93 7.43
CA VAL A 47 29.66 20.49 8.64
C VAL A 47 29.54 22.01 8.56
N ARG A 48 30.59 22.70 8.07
CA ARG A 48 30.57 24.16 7.87
C ARG A 48 29.55 24.58 6.83
N GLY A 49 29.49 23.88 5.70
CA GLY A 49 28.50 24.14 4.65
C GLY A 49 27.06 24.01 5.17
N ILE A 50 26.77 22.99 5.97
CA ILE A 50 25.46 22.81 6.61
C ILE A 50 25.17 23.93 7.61
N ALA A 51 26.14 24.30 8.44
CA ALA A 51 25.98 25.36 9.44
C ALA A 51 25.66 26.70 8.77
N ALA A 52 26.41 27.06 7.73
CA ALA A 52 26.18 28.27 6.93
C ALA A 52 24.80 28.23 6.25
N ALA A 53 24.39 27.08 5.70
CA ALA A 53 23.07 26.93 5.08
C ALA A 53 21.94 27.18 6.09
N LYS A 54 22.06 26.62 7.30
CA LYS A 54 21.10 26.83 8.40
C LYS A 54 21.11 28.26 8.94
N ALA A 55 22.26 28.95 8.87
CA ALA A 55 22.39 30.35 9.26
C ALA A 55 21.87 31.34 8.19
N GLY A 56 21.51 30.85 7.00
CA GLY A 56 21.08 31.69 5.88
C GLY A 56 22.23 32.32 5.09
N GLU A 57 23.47 31.92 5.34
CA GLU A 57 24.68 32.42 4.67
C GLU A 57 24.89 31.71 3.32
N THR A 58 24.06 32.05 2.33
CA THR A 58 23.94 31.30 1.07
C THR A 58 25.26 31.15 0.29
N LYS A 59 26.09 32.20 0.25
CA LYS A 59 27.38 32.19 -0.47
C LYS A 59 28.40 31.26 0.18
N GLU A 60 28.51 31.32 1.50
CA GLU A 60 29.44 30.50 2.28
C GLU A 60 29.01 29.04 2.27
N ALA A 61 27.71 28.79 2.43
CA ALA A 61 27.12 27.48 2.31
C ALA A 61 27.41 26.84 0.95
N ARG A 62 27.16 27.57 -0.15
CA ARG A 62 27.41 27.08 -1.51
C ARG A 62 28.88 26.73 -1.71
N PHE A 63 29.79 27.62 -1.31
CA PHE A 63 31.24 27.40 -1.43
C PHE A 63 31.69 26.10 -0.76
N PHE A 64 31.32 25.89 0.51
CA PHE A 64 31.75 24.71 1.25
C PHE A 64 31.09 23.42 0.76
N LEU A 65 29.81 23.45 0.41
CA LEU A 65 29.08 22.28 -0.06
C LEU A 65 29.53 21.84 -1.45
N GLU A 66 29.73 22.76 -2.39
CA GLU A 66 30.26 22.43 -3.73
C GLU A 66 31.69 21.90 -3.66
N TRP A 67 32.54 22.49 -2.80
CA TRP A 67 33.89 21.99 -2.57
C TRP A 67 33.86 20.58 -1.96
N TYR A 68 32.99 20.33 -0.98
CA TYR A 68 32.82 18.99 -0.42
C TYR A 68 32.37 17.97 -1.48
N LEU A 69 31.41 18.33 -2.34
CA LEU A 69 30.95 17.49 -3.44
C LEU A 69 32.06 17.17 -4.46
N SER A 70 32.98 18.11 -4.70
CA SER A 70 34.13 17.88 -5.59
C SER A 70 35.09 16.80 -5.09
N GLN A 71 35.02 16.44 -3.80
CA GLN A 71 35.83 15.38 -3.18
C GLN A 71 35.21 13.98 -3.32
N ASN A 72 34.15 13.82 -4.11
CA ASN A 72 33.44 12.57 -4.35
C ASN A 72 33.03 11.86 -3.03
N PRO A 73 32.23 12.51 -2.17
CA PRO A 73 31.88 12.00 -0.87
C PRO A 73 30.98 10.74 -0.92
N PRO A 74 30.86 10.01 0.22
CA PRO A 74 29.92 8.89 0.34
C PRO A 74 28.50 9.29 -0.07
N LEU A 75 27.75 8.38 -0.69
CA LEU A 75 26.45 8.66 -1.31
C LEU A 75 25.45 9.37 -0.39
N HIS A 76 25.35 8.95 0.88
CA HIS A 76 24.47 9.60 1.86
C HIS A 76 24.86 11.05 2.13
N GLU A 77 26.15 11.32 2.41
CA GLU A 77 26.65 12.68 2.69
C GLU A 77 26.59 13.56 1.43
N ARG A 78 26.77 12.97 0.24
CA ARG A 78 26.54 13.63 -1.06
C ARG A 78 25.09 14.10 -1.19
N ASN A 79 24.13 13.21 -0.96
CA ASN A 79 22.70 13.52 -1.07
C ASN A 79 22.27 14.55 -0.01
N ASP A 80 22.86 14.53 1.18
CA ASP A 80 22.67 15.59 2.18
C ASP A 80 23.23 16.92 1.70
N ALA A 81 24.46 16.97 1.17
CA ALA A 81 25.07 18.21 0.70
C ALA A 81 24.27 18.84 -0.44
N ILE A 82 23.82 18.05 -1.42
CA ILE A 82 22.96 18.50 -2.51
C ILE A 82 21.61 19.01 -1.98
N PHE A 83 21.06 18.37 -0.94
CA PHE A 83 19.79 18.81 -0.33
C PHE A 83 19.93 20.18 0.35
N TYR A 84 21.04 20.45 1.05
CA TYR A 84 21.28 21.78 1.61
C TYR A 84 21.54 22.84 0.53
N LEU A 85 22.19 22.48 -0.58
CA LEU A 85 22.27 23.36 -1.76
C LEU A 85 20.88 23.67 -2.33
N TYR A 86 19.98 22.69 -2.35
CA TYR A 86 18.59 22.90 -2.76
C TYR A 86 17.85 23.89 -1.85
N GLN A 87 18.03 23.80 -0.53
CA GLN A 87 17.36 24.69 0.43
C GLN A 87 17.75 26.16 0.26
N ILE A 88 19.00 26.43 -0.13
CA ILE A 88 19.52 27.79 -0.33
C ILE A 88 19.40 28.29 -1.77
N ALA A 89 18.97 27.44 -2.71
CA ALA A 89 18.80 27.84 -4.11
C ALA A 89 17.61 28.80 -4.26
N GLU A 90 17.72 29.76 -5.19
CA GLU A 90 16.68 30.77 -5.42
C GLU A 90 15.81 30.42 -6.65
N GLY A 91 16.39 29.82 -7.69
CA GLY A 91 15.69 29.50 -8.94
C GLY A 91 15.01 28.13 -8.95
N VAL A 92 13.81 28.05 -9.52
CA VAL A 92 13.03 26.78 -9.66
C VAL A 92 13.79 25.73 -10.47
N GLU A 93 14.48 26.14 -11.53
CA GLU A 93 15.24 25.26 -12.42
C GLU A 93 16.50 24.70 -11.76
N GLU A 94 17.18 25.52 -10.95
CA GLU A 94 18.32 25.06 -10.14
C GLU A 94 17.85 24.08 -9.06
N LYS A 95 16.76 24.43 -8.38
CA LYS A 95 16.10 23.55 -7.40
C LYS A 95 15.72 22.20 -8.00
N ARG A 96 15.09 22.19 -9.18
CA ARG A 96 14.70 20.97 -9.89
C ARG A 96 15.91 20.10 -10.20
N LYS A 97 16.98 20.66 -10.78
CA LYS A 97 18.22 19.91 -11.09
C LYS A 97 18.86 19.28 -9.85
N LEU A 98 18.92 20.01 -8.74
CA LEU A 98 19.51 19.49 -7.50
C LEU A 98 18.69 18.33 -6.93
N ILE A 99 17.36 18.46 -6.92
CA ILE A 99 16.48 17.39 -6.46
C ILE A 99 16.51 16.17 -7.38
N GLU A 100 16.47 16.36 -8.70
CA GLU A 100 16.61 15.30 -9.69
C GLU A 100 17.95 14.57 -9.51
N SER A 101 19.05 15.30 -9.29
CA SER A 101 20.36 14.68 -9.01
C SER A 101 20.36 13.82 -7.74
N ILE A 102 19.64 14.22 -6.68
CA ILE A 102 19.48 13.37 -5.48
C ILE A 102 18.73 12.07 -5.84
N LEU A 103 17.68 12.17 -6.64
CA LEU A 103 16.84 11.03 -7.01
C LEU A 103 17.50 10.10 -8.04
N GLU A 104 18.36 10.62 -8.91
CA GLU A 104 19.24 9.83 -9.78
C GLU A 104 20.25 9.02 -8.96
N ASN A 105 20.80 9.63 -7.91
CA ASN A 105 21.76 8.99 -7.01
C ASN A 105 21.08 7.96 -6.07
N ASP A 106 19.92 8.31 -5.52
CA ASP A 106 19.14 7.47 -4.62
C ASP A 106 17.64 7.75 -4.78
N PRO A 107 16.92 6.93 -5.57
CA PRO A 107 15.51 7.16 -5.86
C PRO A 107 14.62 7.20 -4.63
N VAL A 108 14.99 6.54 -3.51
CA VAL A 108 14.10 6.35 -2.34
C VAL A 108 14.17 7.47 -1.30
N VAL A 109 14.92 8.55 -1.57
CA VAL A 109 15.04 9.67 -0.64
C VAL A 109 13.72 10.44 -0.53
N VAL A 110 12.94 10.13 0.52
CA VAL A 110 11.58 10.66 0.75
C VAL A 110 11.52 12.19 0.68
N ARG A 111 12.47 12.89 1.33
CA ARG A 111 12.52 14.35 1.31
C ARG A 111 12.68 14.91 -0.10
N ALA A 112 13.52 14.30 -0.94
CA ALA A 112 13.76 14.78 -2.31
C ALA A 112 12.52 14.56 -3.18
N ARG A 113 11.84 13.41 -3.04
CA ARG A 113 10.56 13.15 -3.74
C ARG A 113 9.48 14.16 -3.38
N ARG A 114 9.33 14.48 -2.09
CA ARG A 114 8.37 15.48 -1.62
C ARG A 114 8.66 16.85 -2.25
N GLU A 115 9.91 17.28 -2.25
CA GLU A 115 10.29 18.57 -2.85
C GLU A 115 10.08 18.58 -4.38
N LEU A 116 10.37 17.47 -5.07
CA LEU A 116 10.08 17.35 -6.50
C LEU A 116 8.57 17.48 -6.78
N ALA A 117 7.73 16.83 -5.99
CA ALA A 117 6.28 16.93 -6.12
C ALA A 117 5.76 18.35 -5.87
N ILE A 118 6.38 19.11 -4.95
CA ILE A 118 6.09 20.54 -4.76
C ILE A 118 6.50 21.34 -6.02
N LEU A 119 7.70 21.10 -6.55
CA LEU A 119 8.21 21.78 -7.76
C LEU A 119 7.39 21.47 -9.02
N ASN A 120 6.79 20.27 -9.09
CA ASN A 120 5.88 19.87 -10.16
C ASN A 120 4.46 20.43 -10.00
N GLY A 121 4.15 21.04 -8.84
CA GLY A 121 2.81 21.54 -8.52
C GLY A 121 1.82 20.44 -8.14
N GLU A 122 2.28 19.21 -7.90
CA GLU A 122 1.46 18.08 -7.44
C GLU A 122 1.01 18.30 -5.98
N ILE A 123 1.87 18.94 -5.18
CA ILE A 123 1.61 19.39 -3.81
C ILE A 123 1.56 20.91 -3.79
N GLN A 124 0.45 21.50 -3.34
CA GLN A 124 0.42 22.91 -2.94
C GLN A 124 0.88 22.99 -1.49
N THR A 125 1.80 23.90 -1.17
CA THR A 125 2.39 24.02 0.18
C THR A 125 1.35 24.28 1.28
N LYS A 126 0.20 24.85 0.92
CA LYS A 126 -0.96 25.07 1.81
C LYS A 126 -1.77 23.80 2.13
N ASP A 127 -1.64 22.75 1.32
CA ASP A 127 -2.38 21.49 1.46
C ASP A 127 -1.57 20.45 2.28
N LEU A 128 -0.34 20.81 2.68
CA LEU A 128 0.49 20.01 3.56
C LEU A 128 -0.18 19.88 4.93
N VAL A 129 -0.42 18.65 5.37
CA VAL A 129 -1.01 18.40 6.68
C VAL A 129 0.02 18.75 7.74
N ASP A 130 -0.29 19.75 8.55
CA ASP A 130 0.39 19.97 9.81
C ASP A 130 -0.11 18.89 10.80
N PRO A 131 0.74 17.92 11.22
CA PRO A 131 0.32 16.87 12.14
C PRO A 131 -0.19 17.41 13.48
N ASP A 132 0.17 18.65 13.85
CA ASP A 132 -0.29 19.31 15.07
C ASP A 132 -1.55 20.17 14.86
N ARG A 133 -1.97 20.39 13.61
CA ARG A 133 -3.16 21.17 13.22
C ARG A 133 -3.86 20.60 11.99
N LEU A 134 -4.67 19.58 12.22
CA LEU A 134 -5.56 19.01 11.19
C LEU A 134 -6.63 20.04 10.79
N SER A 135 -6.67 20.40 9.51
CA SER A 135 -7.73 21.26 8.97
C SER A 135 -9.00 20.44 8.71
N PRO A 136 -10.21 20.93 9.08
CA PRO A 136 -11.45 20.22 8.80
C PRO A 136 -11.70 20.15 7.28
N GLN A 137 -11.87 18.93 6.76
CA GLN A 137 -12.15 18.69 5.35
C GLN A 137 -13.57 19.18 5.02
N HIS A 138 -13.69 19.96 3.94
CA HIS A 138 -14.99 20.34 3.40
C HIS A 138 -15.46 19.27 2.40
N PRO A 139 -16.59 18.60 2.64
CA PRO A 139 -17.08 17.55 1.76
C PRO A 139 -17.54 18.11 0.42
N ILE A 140 -17.44 17.26 -0.62
CA ILE A 140 -18.13 17.50 -1.89
C ILE A 140 -19.45 16.73 -1.78
N GLU A 141 -20.58 17.44 -1.86
CA GLU A 141 -21.88 16.80 -2.04
C GLU A 141 -21.94 16.21 -3.45
N ILE A 142 -21.99 14.88 -3.56
CA ILE A 142 -22.38 14.26 -4.83
C ILE A 142 -23.89 14.43 -4.96
N HIS A 143 -24.31 15.50 -5.62
CA HIS A 143 -25.68 15.64 -6.09
C HIS A 143 -25.92 14.62 -7.19
N ASN A 144 -26.50 13.48 -6.83
CA ASN A 144 -26.98 12.50 -7.80
C ASN A 144 -28.36 12.95 -8.33
N ASP A 145 -28.36 14.03 -9.13
CA ASP A 145 -29.59 14.69 -9.59
C ASP A 145 -30.33 13.91 -10.70
N LYS A 146 -29.76 12.77 -11.15
CA LYS A 146 -30.39 11.84 -12.09
C LYS A 146 -30.15 10.39 -11.67
N SER A 147 -31.15 9.78 -11.04
CA SER A 147 -31.22 8.32 -10.91
C SER A 147 -31.59 7.74 -12.28
N GLU A 148 -30.58 7.28 -13.03
CA GLU A 148 -30.81 6.52 -14.26
C GLU A 148 -31.20 5.07 -13.92
N ARG A 149 -32.24 4.55 -14.61
CA ARG A 149 -32.71 3.18 -14.43
C ARG A 149 -32.18 2.31 -15.56
N PHE A 150 -31.39 1.29 -15.24
CA PHE A 150 -30.81 0.35 -16.20
C PHE A 150 -31.73 -0.88 -16.42
N ILE A 151 -32.75 -0.71 -17.26
CA ILE A 151 -33.75 -1.76 -17.56
C ILE A 151 -33.59 -2.22 -19.01
N CYS A 152 -33.63 -3.54 -19.22
CA CYS A 152 -33.49 -4.13 -20.54
C CYS A 152 -34.67 -3.74 -21.44
N PRO A 153 -34.42 -3.12 -22.62
CA PRO A 153 -35.49 -2.74 -23.53
C PRO A 153 -36.17 -3.95 -24.18
N LYS A 154 -35.53 -5.14 -24.17
CA LYS A 154 -36.04 -6.36 -24.80
C LYS A 154 -36.95 -7.18 -23.89
N CYS A 155 -36.53 -7.43 -22.64
CA CYS A 155 -37.25 -8.33 -21.74
C CYS A 155 -37.70 -7.69 -20.43
N GLY A 156 -37.39 -6.41 -20.20
CA GLY A 156 -37.64 -5.73 -18.93
C GLY A 156 -36.76 -6.23 -17.77
N GLY A 157 -35.85 -7.17 -18.03
CA GLY A 157 -34.88 -7.67 -17.06
C GLY A 157 -33.82 -6.63 -16.71
N ARG A 158 -33.08 -6.88 -15.63
CA ARG A 158 -31.98 -6.03 -15.17
C ARG A 158 -30.86 -5.94 -16.20
N MET A 159 -30.20 -4.78 -16.30
CA MET A 159 -28.96 -4.64 -17.06
C MET A 159 -27.81 -4.23 -16.14
N ALA A 160 -26.68 -4.92 -16.25
CA ALA A 160 -25.44 -4.63 -15.54
C ALA A 160 -24.35 -4.16 -16.52
N PHE A 161 -23.37 -3.40 -16.05
CA PHE A 161 -22.24 -2.99 -16.90
C PHE A 161 -21.48 -4.21 -17.40
N ALA A 162 -21.29 -4.24 -18.70
CA ALA A 162 -20.43 -5.19 -19.37
C ALA A 162 -18.97 -4.91 -19.01
N PRO A 163 -18.09 -5.88 -19.24
CA PRO A 163 -16.71 -5.74 -18.79
C PRO A 163 -15.86 -4.74 -19.58
N ASP A 164 -16.38 -4.25 -20.71
CA ASP A 164 -15.80 -3.13 -21.46
C ASP A 164 -16.04 -1.78 -20.79
N GLY A 165 -16.90 -1.73 -19.75
CA GLY A 165 -17.30 -0.51 -19.03
C GLY A 165 -18.07 0.51 -19.86
N GLN A 166 -18.45 0.17 -21.09
CA GLN A 166 -19.09 1.05 -22.05
C GLN A 166 -20.40 0.48 -22.57
N SER A 167 -20.68 -0.79 -22.32
CA SER A 167 -21.95 -1.41 -22.62
C SER A 167 -22.61 -1.95 -21.36
N LEU A 168 -23.92 -2.13 -21.42
CA LEU A 168 -24.75 -2.77 -20.42
C LEU A 168 -25.20 -4.11 -21.00
N VAL A 169 -25.11 -5.20 -20.24
CA VAL A 169 -25.58 -6.54 -20.60
C VAL A 169 -26.78 -6.89 -19.72
N CYS A 170 -27.87 -7.36 -20.33
CA CYS A 170 -29.00 -7.88 -19.58
C CYS A 170 -28.67 -9.23 -18.94
N GLU A 171 -28.82 -9.37 -17.62
CA GLU A 171 -28.54 -10.61 -16.90
C GLU A 171 -29.49 -11.76 -17.28
N GLN A 172 -30.68 -11.44 -17.78
CA GLN A 172 -31.71 -12.42 -18.09
C GLN A 172 -31.67 -12.90 -19.55
N CYS A 173 -31.47 -11.98 -20.50
CA CYS A 173 -31.56 -12.29 -21.94
C CYS A 173 -30.30 -11.94 -22.73
N GLU A 174 -29.23 -11.52 -22.04
CA GLU A 174 -27.88 -11.26 -22.57
C GLU A 174 -27.81 -10.19 -23.67
N VAL A 175 -28.89 -9.42 -23.88
CA VAL A 175 -28.89 -8.28 -24.80
C VAL A 175 -27.93 -7.20 -24.30
N ARG A 176 -27.14 -6.66 -25.25
CA ARG A 176 -26.24 -5.53 -25.02
C ARG A 176 -26.87 -4.21 -25.44
N SER A 177 -26.67 -3.17 -24.63
CA SER A 177 -26.95 -1.77 -24.96
C SER A 177 -25.67 -0.96 -24.77
N MET A 178 -25.37 0.00 -25.64
CA MET A 178 -24.26 0.93 -25.39
C MET A 178 -24.65 1.97 -24.34
N ASN A 179 -23.71 2.30 -23.46
CA ASN A 179 -23.74 3.49 -22.61
C ASN A 179 -22.64 4.46 -23.10
N PRO A 180 -22.99 5.63 -23.67
CA PRO A 180 -22.02 6.54 -24.24
C PRO A 180 -21.36 7.39 -23.13
N LYS A 181 -20.35 6.84 -22.45
CA LYS A 181 -19.46 7.66 -21.60
C LYS A 181 -17.99 7.51 -21.99
N ASN A 182 -17.30 8.66 -21.97
CA ASN A 182 -15.90 8.81 -22.33
C ASN A 182 -15.01 8.28 -21.20
N GLY A 183 -14.18 7.29 -21.50
CA GLY A 183 -13.20 6.74 -20.56
C GLY A 183 -12.20 7.81 -20.11
N THR A 184 -12.18 8.10 -18.82
CA THR A 184 -11.00 8.65 -18.14
C THR A 184 -9.96 7.55 -17.96
N THR A 185 -8.68 7.89 -17.97
CA THR A 185 -7.62 6.92 -17.64
C THR A 185 -7.52 6.74 -16.13
N VAL A 186 -7.40 5.49 -15.68
CA VAL A 186 -7.03 5.17 -14.29
C VAL A 186 -5.66 5.80 -14.01
N LYS A 187 -5.54 6.54 -12.90
CA LYS A 187 -4.28 7.15 -12.45
C LYS A 187 -3.94 6.62 -11.08
N ASP A 188 -2.75 6.06 -10.93
CA ASP A 188 -2.19 5.68 -9.64
C ASP A 188 -1.87 6.93 -8.81
N GLU A 189 -2.04 6.85 -7.49
CA GLU A 189 -1.73 7.94 -6.58
C GLU A 189 -0.32 7.77 -5.99
N ASN A 190 0.46 8.86 -5.95
CA ASN A 190 1.78 8.85 -5.34
C ASN A 190 1.64 8.81 -3.80
N PHE A 191 2.14 7.75 -3.18
CA PHE A 191 1.95 7.49 -1.75
C PHE A 191 2.55 8.57 -0.85
N ILE A 192 3.73 9.09 -1.22
CA ILE A 192 4.41 10.15 -0.45
C ILE A 192 3.64 11.47 -0.54
N VAL A 193 3.12 11.79 -1.72
CA VAL A 193 2.28 12.98 -1.95
C VAL A 193 0.99 12.90 -1.14
N ALA A 194 0.35 11.73 -1.16
CA ALA A 194 -0.88 11.53 -0.45
C ALA A 194 -0.69 11.61 1.07
N LEU A 195 0.29 10.90 1.66
CA LEU A 195 0.58 11.01 3.09
C LEU A 195 0.94 12.43 3.55
N ALA A 196 1.63 13.20 2.70
CA ALA A 196 2.04 14.56 3.02
C ALA A 196 0.90 15.59 2.92
N THR A 197 -0.20 15.26 2.23
CA THR A 197 -1.30 16.20 1.96
C THR A 197 -2.61 15.70 2.55
N ALA A 198 -3.59 16.60 2.70
CA ALA A 198 -4.92 16.19 3.12
C ALA A 198 -5.59 15.23 2.11
N LYS A 199 -4.99 15.01 0.92
CA LYS A 199 -5.44 14.05 -0.08
C LYS A 199 -5.12 12.58 0.26
N GLY A 200 -4.18 12.30 1.16
CA GLY A 200 -4.04 10.95 1.76
C GLY A 200 -5.23 10.53 2.61
N HIS A 201 -6.07 11.52 2.95
CA HIS A 201 -7.44 11.36 3.38
C HIS A 201 -8.34 11.79 2.20
N SER A 202 -8.33 11.01 1.13
CA SER A 202 -8.92 11.35 -0.18
C SER A 202 -10.32 11.95 -0.09
N ARG A 203 -10.71 12.69 -1.15
CA ARG A 203 -11.98 13.40 -1.26
C ARG A 203 -13.14 12.58 -0.69
N ALA A 204 -13.57 12.98 0.49
CA ALA A 204 -14.72 12.44 1.17
C ALA A 204 -15.96 12.57 0.29
N VAL A 205 -16.51 11.43 -0.10
CA VAL A 205 -17.84 11.35 -0.66
C VAL A 205 -18.81 11.05 0.47
N ASN A 206 -19.84 11.89 0.65
CA ASN A 206 -20.94 11.56 1.53
C ASN A 206 -21.67 10.34 0.97
N THR A 207 -21.56 9.23 1.69
CA THR A 207 -22.18 7.97 1.31
C THR A 207 -23.02 7.43 2.46
N GLN A 208 -24.14 6.79 2.12
CA GLN A 208 -24.94 6.07 3.09
C GLN A 208 -24.22 4.78 3.47
N VAL A 209 -23.66 4.72 4.68
CA VAL A 209 -23.01 3.52 5.20
C VAL A 209 -23.95 2.83 6.18
N VAL A 210 -24.13 1.53 5.99
CA VAL A 210 -24.89 0.69 6.91
C VAL A 210 -23.98 -0.37 7.51
N ARG A 211 -23.98 -0.44 8.84
CA ARG A 211 -23.29 -1.48 9.58
C ARG A 211 -24.22 -2.64 9.88
N CYS A 212 -23.83 -3.84 9.48
CA CYS A 212 -24.56 -5.07 9.77
C CYS A 212 -24.43 -5.42 11.27
N GLN A 213 -25.55 -5.62 11.97
CA GLN A 213 -25.55 -6.03 13.39
C GLN A 213 -25.20 -7.52 13.60
N GLY A 214 -25.24 -8.34 12.55
CA GLY A 214 -24.94 -9.77 12.61
C GLY A 214 -23.44 -10.06 12.43
N CYS A 215 -22.84 -9.55 11.36
CA CYS A 215 -21.42 -9.78 11.03
C CYS A 215 -20.51 -8.57 11.23
N ALA A 216 -21.05 -7.42 11.68
CA ALA A 216 -20.33 -6.17 11.90
C ALA A 216 -19.75 -5.48 10.64
N ALA A 217 -19.82 -6.10 9.45
CA ALA A 217 -19.36 -5.50 8.20
C ALA A 217 -20.15 -4.25 7.82
N GLU A 218 -19.47 -3.33 7.15
CA GLU A 218 -20.00 -2.03 6.73
C GLU A 218 -20.14 -1.97 5.20
N PHE A 219 -21.29 -1.49 4.72
CA PHE A 219 -21.62 -1.48 3.30
C PHE A 219 -22.07 -0.09 2.84
N ILE A 220 -21.68 0.24 1.61
CA ILE A 220 -22.24 1.35 0.85
C ILE A 220 -23.59 0.92 0.29
N VAL A 221 -24.66 1.61 0.68
CA VAL A 221 -26.01 1.39 0.15
C VAL A 221 -26.49 2.60 -0.67
N PRO A 222 -27.29 2.39 -1.73
CA PRO A 222 -27.92 3.46 -2.47
C PRO A 222 -28.80 4.39 -1.60
N PRO A 223 -28.84 5.70 -1.91
CA PRO A 223 -29.71 6.64 -1.21
C PRO A 223 -31.18 6.25 -1.41
N ARG A 224 -31.95 6.26 -0.31
CA ARG A 224 -33.40 5.92 -0.25
C ARG A 224 -33.75 4.43 -0.32
N GLN A 225 -32.78 3.53 -0.09
CA GLN A 225 -33.10 2.13 0.15
C GLN A 225 -33.75 1.97 1.53
N LEU A 226 -34.95 1.36 1.60
CA LEU A 226 -35.72 1.19 2.86
C LEU A 226 -35.41 -0.13 3.57
N SER A 227 -34.92 -1.11 2.83
CA SER A 227 -34.60 -2.44 3.35
C SER A 227 -33.41 -3.01 2.62
N TRP A 228 -32.55 -3.73 3.33
CA TRP A 228 -31.44 -4.45 2.72
C TRP A 228 -31.19 -5.78 3.44
N HIS A 229 -30.44 -6.63 2.75
CA HIS A 229 -30.04 -7.94 3.23
C HIS A 229 -28.52 -8.04 3.22
N CYS A 230 -27.93 -8.48 4.34
CA CYS A 230 -26.49 -8.65 4.44
C CYS A 230 -26.02 -9.80 3.53
N PRO A 231 -25.13 -9.54 2.55
CA PRO A 231 -24.62 -10.58 1.67
C PRO A 231 -23.73 -11.60 2.40
N PHE A 232 -23.32 -11.33 3.63
CA PHE A 232 -22.39 -12.20 4.38
C PHE A 232 -23.10 -13.12 5.39
N CYS A 233 -24.13 -12.62 6.09
CA CYS A 233 -24.78 -13.35 7.19
C CYS A 233 -26.30 -13.42 7.06
N GLU A 234 -26.83 -13.01 5.91
CA GLU A 234 -28.24 -13.11 5.57
C GLU A 234 -29.21 -12.34 6.49
N SER A 235 -28.69 -11.46 7.33
CA SER A 235 -29.51 -10.66 8.23
C SER A 235 -30.28 -9.60 7.45
N ASN A 236 -31.58 -9.49 7.72
CA ASN A 236 -32.47 -8.51 7.11
C ASN A 236 -32.59 -7.28 7.99
N TYR A 237 -32.51 -6.10 7.40
CA TYR A 237 -32.61 -4.84 8.13
C TYR A 237 -33.59 -3.89 7.44
N ALA A 238 -34.43 -3.23 8.26
CA ALA A 238 -35.06 -1.97 7.88
C ALA A 238 -34.04 -0.86 8.08
N ILE A 239 -33.82 -0.04 7.05
CA ILE A 239 -32.86 1.06 7.09
C ILE A 239 -33.55 2.28 7.72
N ASP A 240 -33.55 2.35 9.05
CA ASP A 240 -34.12 3.50 9.81
C ASP A 240 -33.05 4.55 10.17
N GLN A 241 -31.78 4.16 10.24
CA GLN A 241 -30.66 5.05 10.55
C GLN A 241 -29.52 4.80 9.56
N VAL A 242 -29.28 5.80 8.73
CA VAL A 242 -28.11 5.85 7.85
C VAL A 242 -27.11 6.81 8.48
N GLU A 243 -25.89 6.34 8.70
CA GLU A 243 -24.78 7.25 8.98
C GLU A 243 -24.25 7.80 7.65
N GLU A 244 -24.33 9.11 7.48
CA GLU A 244 -23.56 9.78 6.44
C GLU A 244 -22.11 9.80 6.87
N ARG A 245 -21.29 8.96 6.23
CA ARG A 245 -19.84 8.96 6.45
C ARG A 245 -19.13 9.51 5.24
N GLN A 246 -18.11 10.30 5.55
CA GLN A 246 -17.11 10.76 4.61
C GLN A 246 -16.15 9.60 4.34
N ILE A 247 -16.32 8.94 3.18
CA ILE A 247 -15.45 7.84 2.76
C ILE A 247 -14.63 8.23 1.53
N ILE A 248 -13.41 7.68 1.43
CA ILE A 248 -12.58 7.77 0.24
C ILE A 248 -13.27 6.97 -0.87
N ALA A 249 -13.55 7.63 -2.00
CA ALA A 249 -14.01 6.93 -3.19
C ALA A 249 -12.89 6.03 -3.76
N PRO A 250 -13.21 4.81 -4.22
CA PRO A 250 -12.26 3.98 -4.93
C PRO A 250 -11.72 4.68 -6.19
N ASN A 251 -10.47 4.38 -6.56
CA ASN A 251 -9.84 4.90 -7.77
C ASN A 251 -10.33 4.14 -9.02
N SER A 252 -10.51 2.83 -8.88
CA SER A 252 -10.85 1.92 -9.99
C SER A 252 -11.62 0.70 -9.50
N LEU A 253 -12.22 -0.04 -10.42
CA LEU A 253 -12.84 -1.32 -10.14
C LEU A 253 -12.61 -2.32 -11.27
N ILE A 254 -12.80 -3.60 -10.99
CA ILE A 254 -12.91 -4.63 -12.02
C ILE A 254 -14.40 -4.90 -12.25
N PRO A 255 -14.93 -4.80 -13.48
CA PRO A 255 -16.34 -5.14 -13.73
C PRO A 255 -16.63 -6.62 -13.45
N PHE A 256 -17.88 -6.99 -13.19
CA PHE A 256 -18.28 -8.39 -13.20
C PHE A 256 -18.18 -8.96 -14.63
N TYR A 257 -17.35 -9.98 -14.82
CA TYR A 257 -17.26 -10.74 -16.08
C TYR A 257 -18.09 -12.03 -16.01
N VAL A 258 -18.15 -12.65 -14.82
CA VAL A 258 -18.87 -13.89 -14.57
C VAL A 258 -20.28 -13.54 -14.10
N PRO A 259 -21.33 -13.82 -14.90
CA PRO A 259 -22.71 -13.59 -14.50
C PRO A 259 -23.17 -14.57 -13.42
N GLU A 260 -24.23 -14.23 -12.68
CA GLU A 260 -24.75 -15.06 -11.57
C GLU A 260 -25.04 -16.49 -12.01
N ARG A 261 -25.61 -16.67 -13.20
CA ARG A 261 -25.95 -17.98 -13.75
C ARG A 261 -24.72 -18.88 -13.89
N GLU A 262 -23.61 -18.31 -14.33
CA GLU A 262 -22.35 -19.04 -14.47
C GLU A 262 -21.74 -19.35 -13.10
N ALA A 263 -21.77 -18.38 -12.17
CA ALA A 263 -21.36 -18.59 -10.79
C ALA A 263 -22.15 -19.73 -10.11
N ARG A 264 -23.48 -19.79 -10.29
CA ARG A 264 -24.31 -20.92 -9.83
C ARG A 264 -23.90 -22.24 -10.47
N GLY A 265 -23.58 -22.24 -11.77
CA GLY A 265 -23.10 -23.41 -12.49
C GLY A 265 -21.76 -23.93 -11.93
N ILE A 266 -20.83 -23.04 -11.59
CA ILE A 266 -19.55 -23.37 -10.96
C ILE A 266 -19.78 -24.08 -9.61
N ILE A 267 -20.65 -23.51 -8.76
CA ILE A 267 -21.01 -24.11 -7.46
C ILE A 267 -21.64 -25.47 -7.65
N GLN A 268 -22.59 -25.60 -8.59
CA GLN A 268 -23.26 -26.86 -8.87
C GLN A 268 -22.26 -27.93 -9.31
N HIS A 269 -21.38 -27.61 -10.25
CA HIS A 269 -20.36 -28.53 -10.74
C HIS A 269 -19.36 -28.93 -9.63
N TRP A 270 -19.04 -28.01 -8.73
CA TRP A 270 -18.23 -28.31 -7.55
C TRP A 270 -18.96 -29.27 -6.59
N MET A 271 -20.25 -29.02 -6.30
CA MET A 271 -21.09 -29.89 -5.46
C MET A 271 -21.28 -31.30 -6.04
N GLU A 272 -21.22 -31.44 -7.36
CA GLU A 272 -21.31 -32.75 -8.04
C GLU A 272 -20.19 -33.72 -7.65
N LYS A 273 -19.02 -33.19 -7.23
CA LYS A 273 -17.87 -33.97 -6.80
C LYS A 273 -17.95 -34.43 -5.34
N ILE A 274 -18.94 -33.93 -4.59
CA ILE A 274 -19.18 -34.27 -3.18
C ILE A 274 -20.16 -35.45 -3.13
N ASN A 275 -19.91 -36.38 -2.21
CA ASN A 275 -20.80 -37.51 -1.93
C ASN A 275 -22.23 -37.02 -1.68
N GLN A 276 -23.21 -37.73 -2.24
CA GLN A 276 -24.61 -37.30 -2.26
C GLN A 276 -25.21 -37.11 -0.86
N GLU A 277 -24.77 -37.90 0.11
CA GLU A 277 -25.23 -37.83 1.51
C GLU A 277 -24.68 -36.60 2.27
N GLU A 278 -23.54 -36.06 1.81
CA GLU A 278 -22.85 -34.91 2.43
C GLU A 278 -23.04 -33.61 1.62
N ARG A 279 -23.83 -33.66 0.54
CA ARG A 279 -23.93 -32.54 -0.41
C ARG A 279 -24.64 -31.36 0.24
N PRO A 280 -23.99 -30.18 0.35
CA PRO A 280 -24.61 -29.00 0.89
C PRO A 280 -25.67 -28.43 -0.07
N VAL A 281 -26.57 -27.59 0.46
CA VAL A 281 -27.55 -26.84 -0.31
C VAL A 281 -27.13 -25.38 -0.39
N LEU A 282 -27.12 -24.81 -1.61
CA LEU A 282 -26.90 -23.38 -1.80
C LEU A 282 -28.11 -22.58 -1.26
N ARG A 283 -27.90 -21.82 -0.18
CA ARG A 283 -28.90 -20.97 0.47
C ARG A 283 -29.03 -19.63 -0.24
N SER A 284 -27.91 -18.96 -0.45
CA SER A 284 -27.85 -17.66 -1.10
C SER A 284 -26.59 -17.52 -1.94
N LEU A 285 -26.65 -16.62 -2.91
CA LEU A 285 -25.54 -16.19 -3.73
C LEU A 285 -25.74 -14.71 -4.02
N SER A 286 -24.80 -13.87 -3.60
CA SER A 286 -24.86 -12.42 -3.75
C SER A 286 -23.58 -11.91 -4.37
N GLY A 287 -23.69 -11.04 -5.38
CA GLY A 287 -22.53 -10.32 -5.92
C GLY A 287 -22.22 -9.11 -5.05
N ILE A 288 -20.95 -8.91 -4.76
CA ILE A 288 -20.42 -7.85 -3.90
C ILE A 288 -19.14 -7.29 -4.49
N TYR A 289 -18.87 -6.02 -4.22
CA TYR A 289 -17.57 -5.42 -4.44
C TYR A 289 -16.77 -5.38 -3.14
N LEU A 290 -15.58 -5.98 -3.17
CA LEU A 290 -14.64 -5.93 -2.05
C LEU A 290 -13.58 -4.85 -2.27
N PRO A 291 -13.33 -4.01 -1.26
CA PRO A 291 -12.27 -3.02 -1.33
C PRO A 291 -10.91 -3.67 -1.07
N VAL A 292 -9.97 -3.42 -1.97
CA VAL A 292 -8.59 -3.90 -1.90
C VAL A 292 -7.66 -2.71 -2.11
N TRP A 293 -6.68 -2.56 -1.24
CA TRP A 293 -5.56 -1.66 -1.49
C TRP A 293 -4.55 -2.39 -2.37
N THR A 294 -4.03 -1.72 -3.39
CA THR A 294 -2.85 -2.20 -4.09
C THR A 294 -1.70 -1.22 -3.91
N PHE A 295 -0.49 -1.75 -3.82
CA PHE A 295 0.71 -0.97 -3.56
C PHE A 295 1.85 -1.37 -4.47
N ASP A 296 2.52 -0.36 -5.00
CA ASP A 296 3.81 -0.54 -5.66
C ASP A 296 4.91 -0.39 -4.62
N VAL A 297 5.75 -1.41 -4.49
CA VAL A 297 6.86 -1.43 -3.54
C VAL A 297 8.17 -1.44 -4.30
N GLY A 298 8.95 -0.38 -4.15
CA GLY A 298 10.23 -0.18 -4.82
C GLY A 298 11.39 -0.06 -3.86
N GLY A 299 12.60 -0.03 -4.43
CA GLY A 299 13.81 0.37 -3.73
C GLY A 299 14.91 -0.68 -3.80
N MET A 300 15.67 -0.81 -2.72
CA MET A 300 16.79 -1.74 -2.63
C MET A 300 16.71 -2.58 -1.37
N ILE A 301 17.11 -3.85 -1.49
CA ILE A 301 17.38 -4.74 -0.36
C ILE A 301 18.83 -5.14 -0.37
N SER A 302 19.39 -5.31 0.82
CA SER A 302 20.70 -5.95 1.01
C SER A 302 20.48 -7.23 1.78
N TRP A 303 21.17 -8.29 1.41
CA TRP A 303 21.02 -9.57 2.10
C TRP A 303 22.37 -10.23 2.34
N GLN A 304 22.41 -11.07 3.36
CA GLN A 304 23.54 -11.93 3.65
C GLN A 304 23.03 -13.28 4.17
N MET A 305 23.77 -14.34 3.87
CA MET A 305 23.52 -15.66 4.43
C MET A 305 24.80 -16.50 4.45
N GLU A 306 24.83 -17.53 5.29
CA GLU A 306 25.89 -18.53 5.29
C GLU A 306 25.50 -19.71 4.39
N VAL A 307 26.36 -20.05 3.44
CA VAL A 307 26.20 -21.21 2.54
C VAL A 307 27.24 -22.27 2.89
N LYS A 308 26.84 -23.54 2.93
CA LYS A 308 27.73 -24.66 3.24
C LYS A 308 28.42 -25.18 1.97
N GLU A 309 29.64 -24.73 1.73
CA GLU A 309 30.50 -25.22 0.64
C GLU A 309 31.66 -26.06 1.19
N ASN A 310 31.90 -27.24 0.62
CA ASN A 310 33.05 -28.10 1.00
C ASN A 310 33.18 -28.32 2.51
N LYS A 311 32.05 -28.57 3.20
CA LYS A 311 31.93 -28.74 4.66
C LYS A 311 32.28 -27.49 5.50
N LYS A 312 32.48 -26.32 4.89
CA LYS A 312 32.71 -25.05 5.58
C LYS A 312 31.56 -24.08 5.31
N TRP A 313 31.19 -23.30 6.31
CA TRP A 313 30.25 -22.20 6.14
C TRP A 313 30.99 -20.98 5.59
N LYS A 314 30.45 -20.40 4.53
CA LYS A 314 30.93 -19.14 3.95
C LYS A 314 29.80 -18.14 3.91
N ILE A 315 30.08 -16.91 4.35
CA ILE A 315 29.13 -15.80 4.22
C ILE A 315 29.17 -15.34 2.77
N ILE A 316 27.99 -15.21 2.19
CA ILE A 316 27.78 -14.49 0.94
C ILE A 316 26.77 -13.38 1.20
N SER A 317 26.91 -12.28 0.48
CA SER A 317 26.05 -11.11 0.59
C SER A 317 25.94 -10.43 -0.75
N ASP A 318 24.79 -9.81 -1.00
CA ASP A 318 24.56 -9.03 -2.21
C ASP A 318 23.52 -7.92 -1.97
N GLN A 319 23.42 -7.00 -2.93
CA GLN A 319 22.39 -5.97 -2.98
C GLN A 319 21.57 -6.12 -4.25
N LYS A 320 20.25 -5.97 -4.13
CA LYS A 320 19.32 -6.12 -5.23
C LYS A 320 18.34 -4.95 -5.26
N SER A 321 18.16 -4.36 -6.43
CA SER A 321 17.05 -3.44 -6.68
C SER A 321 15.77 -4.24 -6.85
N LEU A 322 14.67 -3.78 -6.26
CA LEU A 322 13.36 -4.40 -6.36
C LEU A 322 12.31 -3.40 -6.82
N PHE A 323 11.35 -3.91 -7.59
CA PHE A 323 10.09 -3.26 -7.90
C PHE A 323 9.03 -4.34 -7.94
N LEU A 324 8.09 -4.28 -7.01
CA LEU A 324 6.96 -5.17 -6.90
C LEU A 324 5.71 -4.34 -7.18
N ASP A 325 5.14 -4.59 -8.35
CA ASP A 325 3.94 -3.93 -8.87
C ASP A 325 2.69 -4.59 -8.27
N ASP A 326 1.70 -3.78 -7.89
CA ASP A 326 0.39 -4.21 -7.44
C ASP A 326 0.37 -5.29 -6.31
N ILE A 327 1.04 -5.05 -5.19
CA ILE A 327 0.84 -5.88 -3.99
C ILE A 327 -0.55 -5.59 -3.42
N CYS A 328 -1.44 -6.58 -3.50
CA CYS A 328 -2.79 -6.50 -2.95
C CYS A 328 -2.82 -6.71 -1.44
N VAL A 329 -3.63 -5.91 -0.75
CA VAL A 329 -3.95 -6.04 0.67
C VAL A 329 -5.46 -5.80 0.82
N PRO A 330 -6.24 -6.77 1.33
CA PRO A 330 -7.65 -6.55 1.60
C PRO A 330 -7.85 -5.34 2.53
N ALA A 331 -8.85 -4.51 2.23
CA ALA A 331 -9.09 -3.28 2.98
C ALA A 331 -10.08 -3.46 4.14
N CYS A 332 -10.52 -4.68 4.42
CA CYS A 332 -11.50 -5.03 5.45
C CYS A 332 -10.92 -6.07 6.43
N ARG A 333 -11.41 -6.11 7.68
CA ARG A 333 -10.84 -6.96 8.74
C ARG A 333 -11.51 -8.33 8.88
N ASN A 334 -12.75 -8.49 8.41
CA ASN A 334 -13.58 -9.65 8.73
C ASN A 334 -13.50 -10.80 7.71
N TRP A 335 -12.51 -10.77 6.82
CA TRP A 335 -12.33 -11.82 5.83
C TRP A 335 -11.43 -12.96 6.33
N PRO A 336 -11.73 -14.22 5.96
CA PRO A 336 -10.90 -15.36 6.32
C PRO A 336 -9.48 -15.25 5.75
N GLU A 337 -8.48 -15.87 6.40
CA GLU A 337 -7.08 -15.83 5.94
C GLU A 337 -6.89 -16.31 4.49
N TRP A 338 -7.76 -17.20 4.00
CA TRP A 338 -7.72 -17.71 2.64
C TRP A 338 -8.28 -16.76 1.57
N ILE A 339 -8.74 -15.55 1.96
CA ILE A 339 -9.16 -14.54 0.98
C ILE A 339 -7.99 -14.06 0.11
N ASP A 340 -6.76 -14.13 0.63
CA ASP A 340 -5.58 -13.69 -0.11
C ASP A 340 -5.44 -14.46 -1.44
N ASP A 341 -5.75 -15.76 -1.45
CA ASP A 341 -5.75 -16.58 -2.68
C ASP A 341 -6.80 -16.12 -3.70
N LEU A 342 -7.94 -15.59 -3.22
CA LEU A 342 -8.98 -15.02 -4.07
C LEU A 342 -8.50 -13.71 -4.66
N ILE A 343 -7.92 -12.85 -3.83
CA ILE A 343 -7.44 -11.53 -4.21
C ILE A 343 -6.29 -11.65 -5.22
N ASP A 344 -5.34 -12.56 -4.98
CA ASP A 344 -4.21 -12.83 -5.87
C ASP A 344 -4.64 -13.41 -7.22
N SER A 345 -5.87 -13.94 -7.33
CA SER A 345 -6.39 -14.47 -8.59
C SER A 345 -6.93 -13.41 -9.57
N PHE A 346 -7.13 -12.16 -9.12
CA PHE A 346 -7.62 -11.09 -9.99
C PHE A 346 -6.55 -10.59 -10.97
N LYS A 347 -6.98 -10.31 -12.20
CA LYS A 347 -6.17 -9.71 -13.27
C LYS A 347 -6.36 -8.19 -13.24
N LEU A 348 -5.46 -7.50 -12.54
CA LEU A 348 -5.55 -6.05 -12.31
C LEU A 348 -5.38 -5.19 -13.58
N LYS A 349 -4.83 -5.75 -14.66
CA LYS A 349 -4.75 -5.07 -15.97
C LYS A 349 -6.11 -4.75 -16.61
N GLN A 350 -7.20 -5.29 -16.07
CA GLN A 350 -8.57 -5.05 -16.53
C GLN A 350 -9.33 -4.05 -15.63
N LEU A 351 -8.61 -3.30 -14.79
CA LEU A 351 -9.20 -2.20 -14.01
C LEU A 351 -9.75 -1.11 -14.93
N VAL A 352 -10.95 -0.65 -14.61
CA VAL A 352 -11.58 0.53 -15.20
C VAL A 352 -11.73 1.61 -14.12
N PRO A 353 -11.76 2.91 -14.49
CA PRO A 353 -12.00 3.96 -13.50
C PRO A 353 -13.31 3.74 -12.75
N PHE A 354 -13.30 4.07 -11.46
CA PHE A 354 -14.50 3.96 -10.64
C PHE A 354 -15.57 4.94 -11.13
N ASP A 355 -16.77 4.43 -11.39
CA ASP A 355 -18.00 5.21 -11.55
C ASP A 355 -19.04 4.65 -10.57
N THR A 356 -19.76 5.53 -9.88
CA THR A 356 -20.84 5.16 -8.97
C THR A 356 -21.94 4.33 -9.65
N GLU A 357 -22.10 4.43 -10.97
CA GLU A 357 -23.08 3.64 -11.72
C GLU A 357 -22.80 2.12 -11.67
N TYR A 358 -21.56 1.69 -11.44
CA TYR A 358 -21.27 0.28 -11.20
C TYR A 358 -21.84 -0.24 -9.87
N LEU A 359 -22.06 0.65 -8.90
CA LEU A 359 -22.72 0.33 -7.63
C LEU A 359 -24.24 0.38 -7.74
N ALA A 360 -24.81 0.70 -8.92
CA ALA A 360 -26.25 0.62 -9.13
C ALA A 360 -26.77 -0.82 -8.98
N ASP A 361 -25.92 -1.81 -9.31
CA ASP A 361 -26.32 -3.22 -9.31
C ASP A 361 -25.75 -4.06 -8.18
N TRP A 362 -24.62 -3.62 -7.61
CA TRP A 362 -23.85 -4.38 -6.62
C TRP A 362 -23.58 -3.54 -5.39
N VAL A 363 -23.75 -4.13 -4.21
CA VAL A 363 -23.29 -3.50 -2.97
C VAL A 363 -21.77 -3.55 -2.91
N ALA A 364 -21.16 -2.49 -2.39
CA ALA A 364 -19.74 -2.47 -2.07
C ALA A 364 -19.55 -2.45 -0.56
N GLU A 365 -18.65 -3.30 -0.07
CA GLU A 365 -18.16 -3.16 1.29
C GLU A 365 -17.29 -1.89 1.38
N THR A 366 -17.39 -1.16 2.49
CA THR A 366 -16.49 -0.02 2.75
C THR A 366 -15.16 -0.51 3.29
N TYR A 367 -14.07 0.23 3.03
CA TYR A 367 -12.79 -0.09 3.65
C TYR A 367 -12.80 0.26 5.15
N GLU A 368 -12.17 -0.59 5.95
CA GLU A 368 -11.94 -0.40 7.39
C GLU A 368 -10.46 -0.13 7.71
N ILE A 369 -9.57 -0.65 6.88
CA ILE A 369 -8.11 -0.53 7.04
C ILE A 369 -7.65 0.69 6.26
N GLN A 370 -6.97 1.61 6.94
CA GLN A 370 -6.43 2.82 6.32
C GLN A 370 -5.22 2.49 5.43
N ALA A 371 -5.00 3.30 4.39
CA ALA A 371 -3.91 3.10 3.44
C ALA A 371 -2.52 2.98 4.11
N GLY A 372 -2.27 3.74 5.20
CA GLY A 372 -1.02 3.66 5.95
C GLY A 372 -0.78 2.30 6.62
N ASP A 373 -1.81 1.74 7.26
CA ASP A 373 -1.74 0.41 7.88
C ASP A 373 -1.60 -0.69 6.82
N ALA A 374 -2.35 -0.58 5.72
CA ALA A 374 -2.27 -1.49 4.60
C ALA A 374 -0.90 -1.43 3.90
N ALA A 375 -0.27 -0.25 3.82
CA ALA A 375 1.08 -0.07 3.29
C ALA A 375 2.15 -0.80 4.13
N LEU A 376 2.01 -0.82 5.47
CA LEU A 376 2.88 -1.61 6.33
C LEU A 376 2.73 -3.11 6.04
N LYS A 377 1.50 -3.58 5.82
CA LYS A 377 1.23 -4.96 5.43
C LYS A 377 1.81 -5.30 4.06
N ALA A 378 1.69 -4.41 3.08
CA ALA A 378 2.28 -4.58 1.76
C ALA A 378 3.81 -4.70 1.84
N ARG A 379 4.47 -3.87 2.66
CA ARG A 379 5.91 -4.00 2.92
C ARG A 379 6.28 -5.32 3.59
N GLU A 380 5.46 -5.81 4.52
CA GLU A 380 5.67 -7.13 5.13
C GLU A 380 5.59 -8.25 4.08
N ILE A 381 4.57 -8.21 3.21
CA ILE A 381 4.40 -9.17 2.10
C ILE A 381 5.60 -9.12 1.14
N ALA A 382 6.02 -7.92 0.72
CA ALA A 382 7.21 -7.71 -0.10
C ALA A 382 8.46 -8.31 0.53
N LEU A 383 8.71 -8.02 1.81
CA LEU A 383 9.86 -8.54 2.54
C LEU A 383 9.81 -10.07 2.65
N LYS A 384 8.63 -10.66 2.88
CA LYS A 384 8.45 -12.11 2.94
C LYS A 384 8.76 -12.76 1.59
N ARG A 385 8.27 -12.19 0.48
CA ARG A 385 8.58 -12.65 -0.89
C ARG A 385 10.09 -12.62 -1.15
N GLU A 386 10.75 -11.51 -0.85
CA GLU A 386 12.20 -11.38 -1.06
C GLU A 386 13.02 -12.30 -0.16
N LYS A 387 12.66 -12.47 1.12
CA LYS A 387 13.32 -13.46 2.00
C LYS A 387 13.24 -14.88 1.44
N ASN A 388 12.12 -15.26 0.86
CA ASN A 388 11.96 -16.57 0.22
C ASN A 388 12.85 -16.71 -1.03
N LEU A 389 12.97 -15.65 -1.85
CA LEU A 389 13.88 -15.64 -3.01
C LEU A 389 15.35 -15.74 -2.59
N VAL A 390 15.76 -15.02 -1.53
CA VAL A 390 17.13 -15.09 -0.99
C VAL A 390 17.46 -16.51 -0.51
N ARG A 391 16.54 -17.18 0.19
CA ARG A 391 16.71 -18.59 0.56
C ARG A 391 16.88 -19.50 -0.66
N GLY A 392 16.21 -19.17 -1.77
CA GLY A 392 16.32 -19.88 -3.05
C GLY A 392 17.60 -19.58 -3.85
N TYR A 393 18.44 -18.64 -3.42
CA TYR A 393 19.64 -18.24 -4.15
C TYR A 393 20.72 -19.35 -4.21
N SER A 394 20.70 -20.29 -3.26
CA SER A 394 21.64 -21.40 -3.20
C SER A 394 20.91 -22.74 -3.14
N MET A 395 21.35 -23.71 -3.95
CA MET A 395 20.91 -25.10 -3.86
C MET A 395 21.61 -25.88 -2.72
N LEU A 396 22.66 -25.30 -2.13
CA LEU A 396 23.36 -25.85 -0.96
C LEU A 396 22.67 -25.45 0.35
N PRO A 397 22.87 -26.19 1.46
CA PRO A 397 22.34 -25.81 2.75
C PRO A 397 22.76 -24.40 3.16
N VAL A 398 21.77 -23.60 3.57
CA VAL A 398 21.94 -22.21 4.01
C VAL A 398 21.51 -22.04 5.47
N ARG A 399 22.04 -21.00 6.15
CA ARG A 399 21.55 -20.55 7.47
C ARG A 399 21.87 -19.07 7.72
N GLY A 400 21.26 -18.52 8.77
CA GLY A 400 21.60 -17.18 9.27
C GLY A 400 21.25 -16.07 8.29
N GLU A 401 20.20 -16.28 7.48
CA GLU A 401 19.77 -15.29 6.52
C GLU A 401 19.32 -13.99 7.20
N SER A 402 19.82 -12.88 6.68
CA SER A 402 19.41 -11.54 7.09
C SER A 402 19.14 -10.72 5.85
N VAL A 403 18.03 -10.00 5.86
CA VAL A 403 17.62 -9.09 4.78
C VAL A 403 17.36 -7.74 5.40
N ASP A 404 18.14 -6.74 4.97
CA ASP A 404 17.93 -5.33 5.27
C ASP A 404 17.00 -4.73 4.22
N SER A 405 15.87 -4.21 4.70
CA SER A 405 14.80 -3.58 3.90
C SER A 405 14.62 -2.10 4.23
N THR A 406 15.59 -1.47 4.88
CA THR A 406 15.55 -0.04 5.25
C THR A 406 15.39 0.86 4.02
N ARG A 407 15.89 0.41 2.86
CA ARG A 407 15.77 1.12 1.57
C ARG A 407 14.61 0.61 0.70
N MET A 408 13.66 -0.12 1.28
CA MET A 408 12.42 -0.54 0.61
C MET A 408 11.28 0.40 1.01
N THR A 409 10.63 1.01 0.02
CA THR A 409 9.56 2.00 0.19
C THR A 409 8.33 1.61 -0.61
N VAL A 410 7.18 2.08 -0.14
CA VAL A 410 5.95 2.13 -0.95
C VAL A 410 6.05 3.36 -1.84
N GLU A 411 5.80 3.16 -3.13
CA GLU A 411 5.91 4.15 -4.20
C GLU A 411 4.56 4.78 -4.50
N GLN A 412 3.59 3.91 -4.80
CA GLN A 412 2.26 4.26 -5.26
C GLN A 412 1.22 3.36 -4.58
N TYR A 413 -0.01 3.82 -4.56
CA TYR A 413 -1.13 3.04 -4.07
C TYR A 413 -2.43 3.43 -4.76
N LYS A 414 -3.41 2.53 -4.71
CA LYS A 414 -4.79 2.78 -5.16
C LYS A 414 -5.76 1.95 -4.33
N LEU A 415 -6.95 2.50 -4.09
CA LEU A 415 -8.10 1.74 -3.61
C LEU A 415 -8.85 1.19 -4.82
N ILE A 416 -8.98 -0.13 -4.91
CA ILE A 416 -9.74 -0.78 -5.98
C ILE A 416 -10.93 -1.54 -5.42
N LEU A 417 -11.97 -1.72 -6.24
CA LEU A 417 -13.05 -2.66 -5.96
C LEU A 417 -12.90 -3.90 -6.85
N VAL A 418 -12.91 -5.09 -6.24
CA VAL A 418 -12.89 -6.36 -6.95
C VAL A 418 -14.24 -7.09 -6.85
N PRO A 419 -14.77 -7.66 -7.95
CA PRO A 419 -16.08 -8.29 -7.98
C PRO A 419 -15.99 -9.70 -7.42
N VAL A 420 -16.80 -10.00 -6.41
CA VAL A 420 -16.84 -11.31 -5.76
C VAL A 420 -18.28 -11.79 -5.70
N TRP A 421 -18.50 -13.07 -5.99
CA TRP A 421 -19.73 -13.74 -5.61
C TRP A 421 -19.54 -14.40 -4.25
N SER A 422 -20.33 -13.98 -3.27
CA SER A 422 -20.37 -14.60 -1.94
C SER A 422 -21.58 -15.54 -1.88
N GLY A 423 -21.30 -16.82 -1.68
CA GLY A 423 -22.32 -17.85 -1.53
C GLY A 423 -22.33 -18.43 -0.13
N ILE A 424 -23.51 -18.78 0.36
CA ILE A 424 -23.68 -19.52 1.61
C ILE A 424 -24.24 -20.89 1.28
N LEU A 425 -23.45 -21.91 1.61
CA LEU A 425 -23.82 -23.31 1.55
C LEU A 425 -24.30 -23.76 2.92
N GLN A 426 -25.32 -24.60 2.96
CA GLN A 426 -25.80 -25.22 4.19
C GLN A 426 -25.64 -26.73 4.17
N THR A 427 -25.02 -27.26 5.22
CA THR A 427 -24.96 -28.69 5.51
C THR A 427 -25.46 -28.94 6.94
N GLY A 428 -26.60 -29.61 7.07
CA GLY A 428 -27.28 -29.75 8.37
C GLY A 428 -27.59 -28.39 9.02
N GLN A 429 -27.02 -28.15 10.20
CA GLN A 429 -27.12 -26.87 10.93
C GLN A 429 -25.96 -25.90 10.65
N MET A 430 -24.94 -26.32 9.90
CA MET A 430 -23.76 -25.52 9.63
C MET A 430 -23.91 -24.72 8.34
N GLN A 431 -23.44 -23.46 8.38
CA GLN A 431 -23.29 -22.60 7.22
C GLN A 431 -21.82 -22.50 6.82
N ILE A 432 -21.56 -22.59 5.52
CA ILE A 432 -20.23 -22.55 4.94
C ILE A 432 -20.23 -21.44 3.90
N GLN A 433 -19.35 -20.46 4.08
CA GLN A 433 -19.15 -19.42 3.09
C GLN A 433 -18.23 -19.91 1.99
N ILE A 434 -18.59 -19.57 0.74
CA ILE A 434 -17.78 -19.78 -0.44
C ILE A 434 -17.64 -18.46 -1.18
N LEU A 435 -16.49 -18.25 -1.82
CA LEU A 435 -16.24 -17.05 -2.62
C LEU A 435 -15.87 -17.45 -4.04
N ILE A 436 -16.37 -16.71 -5.01
CA ILE A 436 -16.00 -16.88 -6.42
C ILE A 436 -15.54 -15.55 -6.96
N ASN A 437 -14.39 -15.56 -7.61
CA ASN A 437 -13.86 -14.41 -8.31
C ASN A 437 -14.80 -14.06 -9.48
N GLY A 438 -15.44 -12.89 -9.41
CA GLY A 438 -16.41 -12.41 -10.40
C GLY A 438 -15.79 -12.01 -11.75
N GLN A 439 -14.47 -12.05 -11.89
CA GLN A 439 -13.74 -11.79 -13.13
C GLN A 439 -13.39 -13.09 -13.90
N ASN A 440 -13.02 -14.16 -13.19
CA ASN A 440 -12.45 -15.35 -13.81
C ASN A 440 -13.14 -16.68 -13.41
N GLY A 441 -14.06 -16.66 -12.45
CA GLY A 441 -14.83 -17.83 -12.02
C GLY A 441 -14.09 -18.75 -11.05
N GLN A 442 -12.89 -18.37 -10.59
CA GLN A 442 -12.17 -19.15 -9.58
C GLN A 442 -12.95 -19.17 -8.28
N MET A 443 -13.39 -20.36 -7.87
CA MET A 443 -14.07 -20.61 -6.60
C MET A 443 -13.04 -21.00 -5.54
N ILE A 444 -13.17 -20.41 -4.36
CA ILE A 444 -12.36 -20.73 -3.18
C ILE A 444 -13.29 -21.08 -2.03
N THR A 445 -12.89 -22.13 -1.33
CA THR A 445 -13.62 -22.68 -0.19
C THR A 445 -12.67 -22.92 0.98
N PRO A 446 -13.16 -22.93 2.22
CA PRO A 446 -12.34 -23.31 3.37
C PRO A 446 -11.70 -24.71 3.25
N ALA A 447 -12.27 -25.59 2.42
CA ALA A 447 -11.80 -26.96 2.22
C ALA A 447 -10.52 -27.07 1.36
N ASP A 448 -10.15 -26.02 0.62
CA ASP A 448 -8.99 -26.03 -0.27
C ASP A 448 -7.65 -26.08 0.50
N ASN A 449 -7.66 -25.68 1.78
CA ASN A 449 -6.50 -25.74 2.68
C ASN A 449 -6.35 -27.07 3.42
N GLU A 450 -7.24 -28.03 3.18
CA GLU A 450 -7.22 -29.34 3.85
C GLU A 450 -7.00 -30.50 2.87
N LYS A 451 -6.82 -31.73 3.39
CA LYS A 451 -6.63 -32.97 2.61
C LYS A 451 -7.91 -33.40 1.86
N GLY A 452 -8.50 -32.49 1.09
CA GLY A 452 -9.72 -32.68 0.31
C GLY A 452 -11.01 -32.46 1.09
N ILE A 453 -12.09 -32.28 0.32
CA ILE A 453 -13.42 -31.85 0.78
C ILE A 453 -14.04 -32.83 1.78
N SER A 454 -14.02 -34.13 1.50
CA SER A 454 -14.54 -35.16 2.42
C SER A 454 -13.75 -35.21 3.72
N GLY A 455 -12.45 -34.91 3.69
CA GLY A 455 -11.62 -34.82 4.89
C GLY A 455 -11.94 -33.60 5.76
N TRP A 456 -12.30 -32.49 5.13
CA TRP A 456 -12.73 -31.27 5.83
C TRP A 456 -14.15 -31.41 6.39
N ILE A 457 -15.10 -31.88 5.57
CA ILE A 457 -16.50 -32.12 5.98
C ILE A 457 -16.56 -33.15 7.12
N SER A 458 -15.81 -34.27 7.02
CA SER A 458 -15.81 -35.28 8.10
C SER A 458 -15.26 -34.77 9.43
N ARG A 459 -14.34 -33.79 9.45
CA ARG A 459 -13.88 -33.14 10.69
C ARG A 459 -14.90 -32.18 11.29
N LEU A 460 -15.77 -31.59 10.48
CA LEU A 460 -16.82 -30.70 10.98
C LEU A 460 -17.92 -31.48 11.71
N PHE A 461 -18.02 -32.79 11.47
CA PHE A 461 -19.02 -33.69 12.07
C PHE A 461 -18.42 -34.73 13.05
N ALA A 462 -17.10 -34.71 13.29
CA ALA A 462 -16.40 -35.53 14.28
C ALA A 462 -16.22 -34.76 15.59
#